data_AF-A0AAN7W7L5-F1
#
_entry.id   AF-A0AAN7W7L5-F1
#
_cell.length_a   1.000
_cell.length_b   1.000
_cell.length_c   1.000
_cell.angle_alpha   90.00
_cell.angle_beta   90.00
_cell.angle_gamma   90.00
#
_symmetry.space_group_name_H-M   'P 1'
#
loop_
_entity.id
_entity.type
_entity.pdbx_description
1 polymer ?
#
loop_
_entity_poly.entity_id
_entity_poly.type
_entity_poly.pdbx_seq_one_letter_code
_entity_poly.pdbx_strand_id
1 'polypeptide(L)'
;MEAQTGVITLKEDDPSAVAAMLGYVYNFDYPDDPNVDNAEPIAPIMFNLQIFVIADKYDIPHLCRIARTKFCQRVNEGWKDAAFAEVAALVFGDDAGAASQFRDVVVGVATEHCSELSQDDVVGARFQEVVSSVPALGLALWRKQIGVRDNPDHHCYHCPSVGCEARAFLHKQLLSEEDVWCTAVLLMVRFGWF
;
A
#
# COMPACT_ATOMS: atom_id res chain seq x y z
N MET A 1 -29.38 1.81 -31.63
CA MET A 1 -28.74 2.66 -30.60
C MET A 1 -29.39 2.34 -29.28
N GLU A 2 -28.62 2.07 -28.22
CA GLU A 2 -29.17 1.72 -26.89
C GLU A 2 -30.14 2.78 -26.35
N ALA A 3 -29.92 4.05 -26.70
CA ALA A 3 -30.80 5.16 -26.37
C ALA A 3 -32.26 5.02 -26.90
N GLN A 4 -32.49 4.16 -27.91
CA GLN A 4 -33.81 3.94 -28.48
C GLN A 4 -34.49 2.66 -27.93
N THR A 5 -33.69 1.69 -27.48
CA THR A 5 -34.20 0.43 -26.92
C THR A 5 -34.46 0.53 -25.42
N GLY A 6 -33.80 1.45 -24.72
CA GLY A 6 -33.87 1.56 -23.26
C GLY A 6 -33.20 0.39 -22.53
N VAL A 7 -32.37 -0.39 -23.23
CA VAL A 7 -31.68 -1.57 -22.71
C VAL A 7 -30.19 -1.42 -22.98
N ILE A 8 -29.40 -1.49 -21.90
CA ILE A 8 -27.93 -1.46 -21.92
C ILE A 8 -27.45 -2.84 -21.47
N THR A 9 -26.55 -3.47 -22.23
CA THR A 9 -26.06 -4.82 -21.91
C THR A 9 -24.60 -4.79 -21.46
N LEU A 10 -24.33 -5.18 -20.21
CA LEU A 10 -23.00 -5.18 -19.60
C LEU A 10 -22.41 -6.59 -19.56
N LYS A 11 -21.84 -7.07 -20.67
CA LYS A 11 -21.37 -8.48 -20.79
C LYS A 11 -19.97 -8.74 -20.24
N GLU A 12 -19.16 -7.69 -20.12
CA GLU A 12 -17.73 -7.80 -19.75
C GLU A 12 -17.48 -7.55 -18.27
N ASP A 13 -18.52 -7.13 -17.52
CA ASP A 13 -18.41 -6.77 -16.12
C ASP A 13 -18.97 -7.87 -15.21
N ASP A 14 -18.37 -8.01 -14.03
CA ASP A 14 -18.84 -8.96 -13.02
C ASP A 14 -20.25 -8.57 -12.52
N PRO A 15 -21.23 -9.50 -12.54
CA PRO A 15 -22.60 -9.22 -12.12
C PRO A 15 -22.70 -8.73 -10.67
N SER A 16 -21.83 -9.21 -9.77
CA SER A 16 -21.82 -8.82 -8.36
C SER A 16 -21.31 -7.39 -8.19
N ALA A 17 -20.24 -7.02 -8.92
CA ALA A 17 -19.73 -5.65 -8.95
C ALA A 17 -20.75 -4.67 -9.56
N VAL A 18 -21.45 -5.05 -10.64
CA VAL A 18 -22.53 -4.26 -11.23
C VAL A 18 -23.68 -4.08 -10.25
N ALA A 19 -24.11 -5.15 -9.56
CA ALA A 19 -25.18 -5.08 -8.57
C ALA A 19 -24.81 -4.14 -7.41
N ALA A 20 -23.56 -4.19 -6.93
CA ALA A 20 -23.07 -3.30 -5.90
C ALA A 20 -23.00 -1.84 -6.36
N MET A 21 -22.53 -1.59 -7.60
CA MET A 21 -22.52 -0.26 -8.21
C MET A 21 -23.94 0.32 -8.31
N LEU A 22 -24.91 -0.48 -8.79
CA LEU A 22 -26.32 -0.08 -8.86
C LEU A 22 -26.88 0.19 -7.46
N GLY A 23 -26.62 -0.71 -6.49
CA GLY A 23 -27.02 -0.52 -5.10
C GLY A 23 -26.48 0.78 -4.51
N TYR A 24 -25.23 1.11 -4.83
CA TYR A 24 -24.61 2.38 -4.46
C TYR A 24 -25.32 3.60 -5.07
N VAL A 25 -25.69 3.55 -6.36
CA VAL A 25 -26.38 4.69 -7.02
C VAL A 25 -27.70 5.02 -6.33
N TYR A 26 -28.40 4.03 -5.78
CA TYR A 26 -29.67 4.23 -5.07
C TYR A 26 -29.50 4.56 -3.58
N ASN A 27 -28.50 4.00 -2.91
CA ASN A 27 -28.36 4.08 -1.45
C ASN A 27 -27.19 4.94 -0.97
N PHE A 28 -26.35 5.43 -1.88
CA PHE A 28 -25.07 6.10 -1.61
C PHE A 28 -24.05 5.26 -0.83
N ASP A 29 -24.28 3.95 -0.69
CA ASP A 29 -23.34 2.99 -0.13
C ASP A 29 -23.58 1.58 -0.67
N TYR A 30 -22.62 0.67 -0.47
CA TYR A 30 -22.72 -0.75 -0.81
C TYR A 30 -22.20 -1.64 0.34
N PRO A 31 -22.73 -2.86 0.55
CA PRO A 31 -22.26 -3.76 1.61
C PRO A 31 -20.84 -4.23 1.31
N ASP A 32 -19.94 -4.14 2.29
CA ASP A 32 -18.52 -4.46 2.13
C ASP A 32 -18.19 -5.95 2.39
N ASP A 33 -19.20 -6.71 2.82
CA ASP A 33 -19.22 -8.16 2.93
C ASP A 33 -20.24 -8.69 1.90
N PRO A 34 -19.79 -9.33 0.80
CA PRO A 34 -20.67 -9.91 -0.19
C PRO A 34 -21.26 -11.21 0.35
N ASN A 35 -22.08 -11.12 1.39
CA ASN A 35 -22.91 -12.22 1.86
C ASN A 35 -24.13 -12.30 0.91
N VAL A 36 -23.86 -12.71 -0.32
CA VAL A 36 -24.89 -12.86 -1.36
C VAL A 36 -25.43 -14.27 -1.23
N ASP A 37 -26.69 -14.41 -0.82
CA ASP A 37 -27.35 -15.67 -0.46
C ASP A 37 -27.31 -16.79 -1.53
N ASN A 38 -26.75 -16.55 -2.73
CA ASN A 38 -26.76 -17.49 -3.86
C ASN A 38 -25.54 -17.41 -4.81
N ALA A 39 -24.40 -16.84 -4.38
CA ALA A 39 -23.18 -16.76 -5.19
C ALA A 39 -21.99 -17.45 -4.50
N GLU A 40 -20.95 -17.82 -5.25
CA GLU A 40 -19.69 -18.26 -4.65
C GLU A 40 -19.16 -17.13 -3.75
N PRO A 41 -18.72 -17.43 -2.52
CA PRO A 41 -18.29 -16.40 -1.58
C PRO A 41 -17.06 -15.69 -2.12
N ILE A 42 -17.26 -14.47 -2.63
CA ILE A 42 -16.16 -13.60 -3.06
C ILE A 42 -15.50 -13.04 -1.81
N ALA A 43 -14.19 -13.18 -1.69
CA ALA A 43 -13.48 -12.60 -0.56
C ALA A 43 -13.68 -11.07 -0.53
N PRO A 44 -13.94 -10.46 0.66
CA PRO A 44 -14.20 -9.03 0.77
C PRO A 44 -13.11 -8.15 0.13
N ILE A 45 -11.85 -8.57 0.19
CA ILE A 45 -10.73 -7.85 -0.41
C ILE A 45 -10.87 -7.76 -1.94
N MET A 46 -11.15 -8.90 -2.59
CA MET A 46 -11.34 -8.96 -4.05
C MET A 46 -12.59 -8.18 -4.47
N PHE A 47 -13.68 -8.32 -3.73
CA PHE A 47 -14.94 -7.64 -4.03
C PHE A 47 -14.81 -6.11 -4.03
N ASN A 48 -14.17 -5.54 -3.00
CA ASN A 48 -13.95 -4.10 -2.92
C ASN A 48 -13.02 -3.59 -4.04
N LEU A 49 -12.07 -4.40 -4.50
CA LEU A 49 -11.22 -4.06 -5.64
C LEU A 49 -12.00 -4.05 -6.95
N GLN A 50 -12.85 -5.05 -7.19
CA GLN A 50 -13.71 -5.12 -8.37
C GLN A 50 -14.67 -3.93 -8.44
N ILE A 51 -15.25 -3.52 -7.30
CA ILE A 51 -16.09 -2.33 -7.23
C ILE A 51 -15.28 -1.06 -7.54
N PHE A 52 -14.03 -0.97 -7.10
CA PHE A 52 -13.18 0.15 -7.47
C PHE A 52 -12.97 0.20 -9.01
N VAL A 53 -12.64 -0.94 -9.63
CA VAL A 53 -12.41 -1.02 -11.07
C VAL A 53 -13.66 -0.66 -11.87
N ILE A 54 -14.85 -1.13 -11.46
CA ILE A 54 -16.10 -0.79 -12.14
C ILE A 54 -16.46 0.68 -11.94
N ALA A 55 -16.25 1.23 -10.74
CA ALA A 55 -16.51 2.63 -10.46
C ALA A 55 -15.64 3.57 -11.30
N ASP A 56 -14.38 3.18 -11.55
CA ASP A 56 -13.48 3.90 -12.45
C ASP A 56 -13.95 3.79 -13.91
N LYS A 57 -14.30 2.58 -14.37
CA LYS A 57 -14.81 2.32 -15.73
C LYS A 57 -16.06 3.15 -16.08
N TYR A 58 -16.97 3.34 -15.12
CA TYR A 58 -18.23 4.09 -15.31
C TYR A 58 -18.17 5.53 -14.81
N ASP A 59 -16.97 6.06 -14.53
CA ASP A 59 -16.76 7.44 -14.08
C ASP A 59 -17.66 7.84 -12.88
N ILE A 60 -17.57 7.07 -11.79
CA ILE A 60 -18.29 7.33 -10.52
C ILE A 60 -17.29 7.66 -9.40
N PRO A 61 -16.75 8.89 -9.32
CA PRO A 61 -15.61 9.21 -8.43
C PRO A 61 -15.88 8.98 -6.94
N HIS A 62 -17.11 9.21 -6.49
CA HIS A 62 -17.46 9.04 -5.08
C HIS A 62 -17.48 7.56 -4.68
N LEU A 63 -17.90 6.67 -5.59
CA LEU A 63 -17.82 5.22 -5.38
C LEU A 63 -16.35 4.76 -5.37
N CYS A 64 -15.50 5.29 -6.26
CA CYS A 64 -14.05 5.03 -6.23
C CYS A 64 -13.43 5.36 -4.86
N ARG A 65 -13.84 6.48 -4.25
CA ARG A 65 -13.34 6.91 -2.94
C ARG A 65 -13.78 5.95 -1.83
N ILE A 66 -15.06 5.57 -1.80
CA ILE A 66 -15.59 4.63 -0.81
C ILE A 66 -14.94 3.25 -0.98
N ALA A 67 -14.86 2.75 -2.22
CA ALA A 67 -14.26 1.46 -2.52
C ALA A 67 -12.79 1.39 -2.15
N ARG A 68 -12.02 2.46 -2.42
CA ARG A 68 -10.64 2.56 -1.94
C ARG A 68 -10.56 2.48 -0.41
N THR A 69 -11.45 3.16 0.30
CA THR A 69 -11.44 3.21 1.77
C THR A 69 -11.74 1.82 2.35
N LYS A 70 -12.78 1.17 1.85
CA LYS A 70 -13.18 -0.19 2.25
C LYS A 70 -12.12 -1.22 1.88
N PHE A 71 -11.52 -1.11 0.69
CA PHE A 71 -10.41 -1.98 0.27
C PHE A 71 -9.22 -1.88 1.23
N CYS A 72 -8.76 -0.65 1.54
CA CYS A 72 -7.64 -0.46 2.47
C CYS A 72 -7.95 -1.06 3.85
N GLN A 73 -9.19 -0.93 4.34
CA GLN A 73 -9.59 -1.56 5.59
C GLN A 73 -9.53 -3.10 5.50
N ARG A 74 -10.17 -3.68 4.48
CA ARG A 74 -10.26 -5.14 4.33
C ARG A 74 -8.92 -5.80 4.07
N VAL A 75 -7.99 -5.15 3.37
CA VAL A 75 -6.63 -5.67 3.17
C VAL A 75 -5.87 -5.77 4.49
N ASN A 76 -6.02 -4.78 5.39
CA ASN A 76 -5.39 -4.82 6.71
C ASN A 76 -6.00 -5.89 7.63
N GLU A 77 -7.29 -6.21 7.47
CA GLU A 77 -7.97 -7.24 8.27
C GLU A 77 -7.75 -8.66 7.72
N GLY A 78 -7.75 -8.81 6.38
CA GLY A 78 -7.80 -10.08 5.67
C GLY A 78 -6.52 -10.46 4.94
N TRP A 79 -5.35 -9.90 5.30
CA TRP A 79 -4.08 -10.26 4.67
C TRP A 79 -3.71 -11.75 4.79
N LYS A 80 -4.31 -12.46 5.77
CA LYS A 80 -4.18 -13.91 5.95
C LYS A 80 -5.04 -14.74 5.01
N ASP A 81 -5.92 -14.11 4.24
CA ASP A 81 -6.76 -14.82 3.27
C ASP A 81 -5.95 -15.14 2.00
N ALA A 82 -6.21 -16.30 1.38
CA ALA A 82 -5.64 -16.65 0.09
C ALA A 82 -5.97 -15.59 -0.98
N ALA A 83 -7.13 -14.93 -0.85
CA ALA A 83 -7.54 -13.84 -1.73
C ALA A 83 -6.58 -12.64 -1.72
N PHE A 84 -5.79 -12.43 -0.66
CA PHE A 84 -4.76 -11.39 -0.63
C PHE A 84 -3.70 -11.63 -1.71
N ALA A 85 -3.25 -12.88 -1.88
CA ALA A 85 -2.28 -13.23 -2.90
C ALA A 85 -2.84 -13.03 -4.32
N GLU A 86 -4.10 -13.41 -4.55
CA GLU A 86 -4.79 -13.19 -5.83
C GLU A 86 -4.92 -11.71 -6.18
N VAL A 87 -5.28 -10.88 -5.20
CA VAL A 87 -5.33 -9.42 -5.37
C VAL A 87 -3.95 -8.84 -5.64
N ALA A 88 -2.90 -9.33 -4.96
CA ALA A 88 -1.54 -8.91 -5.26
C ALA A 88 -1.15 -9.27 -6.70
N ALA A 89 -1.51 -10.46 -7.20
CA ALA A 89 -1.28 -10.83 -8.59
C ALA A 89 -2.01 -9.87 -9.56
N LEU A 90 -3.28 -9.58 -9.30
CA LEU A 90 -4.11 -8.72 -10.15
C LEU A 90 -3.60 -7.28 -10.21
N VAL A 91 -3.26 -6.69 -9.07
CA VAL A 91 -2.78 -5.30 -8.95
C VAL A 91 -1.41 -5.09 -9.63
N PHE A 92 -0.60 -6.15 -9.70
CA PHE A 92 0.71 -6.12 -10.36
C PHE A 92 0.70 -6.67 -11.80
N GLY A 93 -0.43 -7.21 -12.27
CA GLY A 93 -0.59 -7.65 -13.65
C GLY A 93 -0.54 -6.50 -14.66
N ASP A 94 -0.35 -6.86 -15.93
CA ASP A 94 -0.29 -5.90 -17.03
C ASP A 94 -1.66 -5.21 -17.25
N ASP A 95 -2.76 -5.94 -17.02
CA ASP A 95 -4.13 -5.45 -17.15
C ASP A 95 -4.66 -4.77 -15.89
N ALA A 96 -3.80 -4.42 -14.93
CA ALA A 96 -4.22 -3.84 -13.65
C ALA A 96 -4.97 -2.52 -13.81
N GLY A 97 -4.72 -1.73 -14.86
CA GLY A 97 -5.41 -0.47 -15.12
C GLY A 97 -5.50 0.42 -13.88
N ALA A 98 -6.72 0.74 -13.46
CA ALA A 98 -7.00 1.53 -12.27
C ALA A 98 -6.59 0.85 -10.95
N ALA A 99 -6.57 -0.48 -10.89
CA ALA A 99 -6.14 -1.24 -9.72
C ALA A 99 -4.65 -1.05 -9.38
N SER A 100 -3.82 -0.63 -10.35
CA SER A 100 -2.38 -0.39 -10.15
C SER A 100 -2.06 0.61 -9.03
N GLN A 101 -2.99 1.51 -8.70
CA GLN A 101 -2.84 2.47 -7.59
C GLN A 101 -2.75 1.80 -6.21
N PHE A 102 -3.17 0.54 -6.08
CA PHE A 102 -3.16 -0.19 -4.81
C PHE A 102 -1.84 -0.92 -4.56
N ARG A 103 -0.88 -0.85 -5.50
CA ARG A 103 0.44 -1.48 -5.38
C ARG A 103 1.15 -1.10 -4.09
N ASP A 104 1.15 0.19 -3.75
CA ASP A 104 1.82 0.69 -2.54
C ASP A 104 1.15 0.20 -1.25
N VAL A 105 -0.17 0.03 -1.26
CA VAL A 105 -0.96 -0.50 -0.13
C VAL A 105 -0.64 -1.97 0.07
N VAL A 106 -0.72 -2.78 -0.99
CA VAL A 106 -0.42 -4.22 -0.94
C VAL A 106 1.02 -4.46 -0.49
N VAL A 107 1.98 -3.72 -1.03
CA VAL A 107 3.39 -3.82 -0.63
C VAL A 107 3.59 -3.36 0.81
N GLY A 108 2.87 -2.32 1.27
CA GLY A 108 2.89 -1.88 2.65
C GLY A 108 2.49 -3.00 3.61
N VAL A 109 1.31 -3.57 3.40
CA VAL A 109 0.77 -4.64 4.25
C VAL A 109 1.63 -5.90 4.18
N ALA A 110 2.12 -6.27 3.01
CA ALA A 110 3.03 -7.41 2.86
C ALA A 110 4.38 -7.20 3.57
N THR A 111 4.88 -5.96 3.65
CA THR A 111 6.12 -5.64 4.37
C THR A 111 5.90 -5.67 5.89
N GLU A 112 4.76 -5.15 6.35
CA GLU A 112 4.38 -5.18 7.78
C GLU A 112 4.24 -6.61 8.31
N HIS A 113 3.67 -7.50 7.51
CA HIS A 113 3.47 -8.92 7.87
C HIS A 113 4.49 -9.87 7.25
N CYS A 114 5.67 -9.37 6.84
CA CYS A 114 6.64 -10.16 6.08
C CYS A 114 7.13 -11.42 6.82
N SER A 115 7.26 -11.38 8.16
CA SER A 115 7.68 -12.52 8.96
C SER A 115 6.66 -13.65 9.02
N GLU A 116 5.37 -13.33 8.90
CA GLU A 116 4.28 -14.30 8.88
C GLU A 116 4.08 -14.82 7.44
N LEU A 117 4.10 -13.94 6.44
CA LEU A 117 3.96 -14.32 5.02
C LEU A 117 5.14 -15.14 4.46
N SER A 118 6.30 -15.09 5.11
CA SER A 118 7.47 -15.89 4.73
C SER A 118 7.44 -17.31 5.29
N GLN A 119 6.41 -17.67 6.06
CA GLN A 119 6.27 -19.03 6.59
C GLN A 119 5.69 -19.96 5.53
N ASP A 120 5.99 -21.25 5.63
CA ASP A 120 5.46 -22.28 4.74
C ASP A 120 4.07 -22.78 5.18
N ASP A 121 3.25 -21.87 5.73
CA ASP A 121 1.85 -22.14 5.99
C ASP A 121 1.04 -22.05 4.68
N VAL A 122 -0.24 -22.44 4.73
CA VAL A 122 -1.10 -22.47 3.51
C VAL A 122 -1.20 -21.09 2.86
N VAL A 123 -1.16 -20.02 3.66
CA VAL A 123 -1.31 -18.64 3.22
C VAL A 123 0.00 -18.12 2.61
N GLY A 124 1.11 -18.28 3.32
CA GLY A 124 2.45 -17.92 2.89
C GLY A 124 2.86 -18.67 1.64
N ALA A 125 2.54 -19.97 1.52
CA ALA A 125 2.81 -20.74 0.31
C ALA A 125 2.14 -20.14 -0.94
N ARG A 126 0.87 -19.70 -0.82
CA ARG A 126 0.15 -19.02 -1.91
C ARG A 126 0.74 -17.66 -2.24
N PHE A 127 1.10 -16.89 -1.22
CA PHE A 127 1.75 -15.60 -1.43
C PHE A 127 3.11 -15.76 -2.11
N GLN A 128 3.92 -16.73 -1.69
CA GLN A 128 5.22 -17.06 -2.29
C GLN A 128 5.08 -17.52 -3.76
N GLU A 129 4.04 -18.30 -4.06
CA GLU A 129 3.69 -18.70 -5.43
C GLU A 129 3.43 -17.46 -6.31
N VAL A 130 2.67 -16.47 -5.81
CA VAL A 130 2.41 -15.22 -6.52
C VAL A 130 3.65 -14.34 -6.65
N VAL A 131 4.47 -14.23 -5.61
CA VAL A 131 5.73 -13.48 -5.67
C VAL A 131 6.68 -14.09 -6.70
N SER A 132 6.66 -15.40 -6.87
CA SER A 132 7.47 -16.11 -7.87
C SER A 132 6.93 -15.96 -9.29
N SER A 133 5.60 -15.90 -9.46
CA SER A 133 4.97 -15.74 -10.78
C SER A 133 4.96 -14.29 -11.27
N VAL A 134 5.00 -13.31 -10.36
CA VAL A 134 4.98 -11.87 -10.65
C VAL A 134 6.27 -11.20 -10.15
N PRO A 135 7.34 -11.15 -10.96
CA PRO A 135 8.63 -10.56 -10.55
C PRO A 135 8.54 -9.09 -10.12
N ALA A 136 7.59 -8.34 -10.67
CA ALA A 136 7.36 -6.94 -10.31
C ALA A 136 6.96 -6.77 -8.84
N LEU A 137 6.18 -7.71 -8.28
CA LEU A 137 5.80 -7.73 -6.87
C LEU A 137 7.03 -7.98 -5.99
N GLY A 138 7.82 -9.01 -6.31
CA GLY A 138 9.06 -9.32 -5.58
C GLY A 138 10.06 -8.16 -5.58
N LEU A 139 10.23 -7.48 -6.72
CA LEU A 139 11.08 -6.29 -6.83
C LEU A 139 10.56 -5.12 -5.98
N ALA A 140 9.24 -4.91 -5.94
CA ALA A 140 8.62 -3.87 -5.14
C ALA A 140 8.82 -4.12 -3.64
N LEU A 141 8.63 -5.36 -3.18
CA LEU A 141 8.89 -5.78 -1.80
C LEU A 141 10.38 -5.59 -1.44
N TRP A 142 11.29 -6.08 -2.29
CA TRP A 142 12.73 -5.95 -2.07
C TRP A 142 13.17 -4.49 -1.96
N ARG A 143 12.67 -3.62 -2.86
CA ARG A 143 12.96 -2.18 -2.81
C ARG A 143 12.46 -1.55 -1.53
N LYS A 144 11.23 -1.88 -1.11
CA LYS A 144 10.64 -1.38 0.15
C LYS A 144 11.49 -1.83 1.34
N GLN A 145 11.91 -3.09 1.38
CA GLN A 145 12.69 -3.65 2.49
C GLN A 145 14.11 -3.06 2.61
N ILE A 146 14.75 -2.72 1.49
CA ILE A 146 16.02 -1.98 1.51
C ILE A 146 15.81 -0.53 1.93
N GLY A 147 14.72 0.11 1.49
CA GLY A 147 14.37 1.48 1.90
C GLY A 147 13.97 1.61 3.38
N VAL A 148 13.41 0.56 3.99
CA VAL A 148 13.06 0.50 5.42
C VAL A 148 14.30 0.36 6.32
N ARG A 149 15.51 0.19 5.76
CA ARG A 149 16.76 0.21 6.54
C ARG A 149 17.25 1.60 6.94
N ASP A 150 16.51 2.66 6.64
CA ASP A 150 16.73 3.95 7.29
C ASP A 150 16.35 3.84 8.78
N ASN A 151 17.36 3.51 9.56
CA ASN A 151 17.40 3.38 10.99
C ASN A 151 16.66 4.55 11.69
N PRO A 152 15.66 4.30 12.56
CA PRO A 152 14.90 5.35 13.25
C PRO A 152 15.73 6.18 14.25
N ASP A 153 17.00 5.84 14.46
CA ASP A 153 17.88 6.48 15.44
C ASP A 153 18.72 7.65 14.89
N HIS A 154 18.39 8.19 13.72
CA HIS A 154 19.04 9.41 13.22
C HIS A 154 18.31 10.67 13.68
N HIS A 155 18.59 11.09 14.91
CA HIS A 155 18.21 12.44 15.36
C HIS A 155 19.07 13.46 14.62
N CYS A 156 18.49 14.12 13.62
CA CYS A 156 19.12 15.27 12.97
C CYS A 156 19.29 16.39 14.00
N TYR A 157 20.51 16.60 14.49
CA TYR A 157 20.80 17.76 15.34
C TYR A 157 20.79 19.03 14.48
N HIS A 158 19.78 19.87 14.68
CA HIS A 158 19.73 21.20 14.07
C HIS A 158 20.56 22.15 14.92
N CYS A 159 21.65 22.67 14.36
CA CYS A 159 22.47 23.66 15.06
C CYS A 159 21.63 24.94 15.29
N PRO A 160 21.55 25.49 16.51
CA PRO A 160 20.71 26.64 16.81
C PRO A 160 21.28 27.98 16.30
N SER A 161 22.46 28.02 15.68
CA SER A 161 23.00 29.23 15.06
C SER A 161 22.49 29.39 13.62
N VAL A 162 21.72 30.45 13.37
CA VAL A 162 21.13 30.78 12.07
C VAL A 162 22.25 30.95 11.03
N GLY A 163 22.29 30.09 10.01
CA GLY A 163 23.17 30.23 8.84
C GLY A 163 24.10 29.06 8.50
N CYS A 164 24.03 27.90 9.18
CA CYS A 164 24.87 26.74 8.86
C CYS A 164 24.10 25.62 8.13
N GLU A 165 24.46 25.31 6.88
CA GLU A 165 23.96 24.14 6.12
C GLU A 165 24.76 22.85 6.37
N ALA A 166 25.41 22.70 7.52
CA ALA A 166 26.17 21.49 7.82
C ALA A 166 25.27 20.44 8.48
N ARG A 167 24.96 19.35 7.75
CA ARG A 167 24.39 18.13 8.32
C ARG A 167 25.52 17.28 8.91
N ALA A 168 25.59 17.16 10.22
CA ALA A 168 26.46 16.20 10.89
C ALA A 168 25.65 14.96 11.30
N PHE A 169 26.12 13.78 10.90
CA PHE A 169 25.55 12.50 11.31
C PHE A 169 26.34 11.98 12.51
N LEU A 170 25.72 11.95 13.70
CA LEU A 170 26.34 11.38 14.90
C LEU A 170 25.95 9.91 15.03
N HIS A 171 26.95 9.02 14.99
CA HIS A 171 26.80 7.61 15.30
C HIS A 171 26.83 7.41 16.83
N LYS A 172 25.87 6.67 17.37
CA LYS A 172 25.56 6.51 18.82
C LYS A 172 26.66 5.79 19.65
N GLN A 173 27.86 5.57 19.09
CA GLN A 173 28.93 4.79 19.72
C GLN A 173 29.85 5.59 20.66
N LEU A 174 29.61 6.89 20.88
CA LEU A 174 30.45 7.75 21.71
C LEU A 174 29.74 8.33 22.94
N LEU A 175 28.69 7.67 23.43
CA LEU A 175 28.07 8.03 24.72
C LEU A 175 28.14 6.84 25.67
N SER A 176 29.35 6.56 26.16
CA SER A 176 29.52 5.96 27.47
C SER A 176 30.28 6.95 28.36
N GLU A 177 29.67 7.22 29.51
CA GLU A 177 30.25 7.76 30.75
C GLU A 177 30.55 9.28 30.81
N GLU A 178 29.65 9.95 31.56
CA GLU A 178 29.92 10.99 32.56
C GLU A 178 30.82 12.19 32.19
N ASP A 179 30.14 13.31 31.90
CA ASP A 179 30.56 14.70 32.15
C ASP A 179 31.91 15.18 31.54
N VAL A 180 32.23 16.45 31.76
CA VAL A 180 33.60 17.01 31.65
C VAL A 180 33.92 17.69 30.27
N TRP A 181 33.33 18.91 30.12
CA TRP A 181 33.72 20.11 29.30
C TRP A 181 33.41 20.12 27.78
N CYS A 182 32.47 20.92 27.26
CA CYS A 182 32.35 22.39 27.29
C CYS A 182 33.56 23.22 26.79
N THR A 183 34.66 22.61 26.31
CA THR A 183 35.81 23.37 25.78
C THR A 183 36.50 22.70 24.60
N ALA A 184 35.81 22.62 23.47
CA ALA A 184 36.47 22.45 22.17
C ALA A 184 35.77 23.25 21.06
N VAL A 185 35.20 24.40 21.43
CA VAL A 185 35.15 25.56 20.53
C VAL A 185 36.42 26.36 20.83
N LEU A 186 37.12 26.83 19.79
CA LEU A 186 38.38 27.59 19.76
C LEU A 186 39.69 26.79 19.62
N LEU A 187 40.00 26.33 18.40
CA LEU A 187 41.34 26.25 17.76
C LEU A 187 41.17 25.23 16.61
N MET A 188 41.08 25.54 15.32
CA MET A 188 41.83 26.51 14.53
C MET A 188 41.02 26.90 13.28
N VAL A 189 40.36 28.07 13.30
CA VAL A 189 40.17 28.86 12.08
C VAL A 189 40.47 30.30 12.43
N ARG A 190 41.75 30.68 12.37
CA ARG A 190 42.12 32.07 12.17
C ARG A 190 43.49 32.19 11.53
N PHE A 191 43.50 32.98 10.45
CA PHE A 191 44.61 33.63 9.75
C PHE A 191 44.98 33.06 8.38
N GLY A 192 44.29 33.57 7.36
CA GLY A 192 44.99 34.06 6.17
C GLY A 192 45.21 35.57 6.32
N TRP A 193 46.44 36.05 6.14
CA TRP A 193 46.84 37.40 5.69
C TRP A 193 48.35 37.37 5.33
N PHE A 194 48.68 37.01 4.08
CA PHE A 194 49.56 37.71 3.12
C PHE A 194 49.87 36.80 1.92
#